data_AF-A0A925KK95-F1
#
_entry.id   AF-A0A925KK95-F1
#
_cell.length_a   1.000
_cell.length_b   1.000
_cell.length_c   1.000
_cell.angle_alpha   90.00
_cell.angle_beta   90.00
_cell.angle_gamma   90.00
#
_symmetry.space_group_name_H-M   'P 1'
#
loop_
_entity.id
_entity.type
_entity.pdbx_description
1 polymer ?
#
loop_
_entity_poly.entity_id
_entity_poly.type
_entity_poly.pdbx_seq_one_letter_code
_entity_poly.pdbx_strand_id
1 'polypeptide(L)'
;MQVKEDRSLLSLISDLTQETYTLVRKEVALAKAEMSQKVSQLGSGVASIAIGGAVAFAGMLVLLDAVVAKLTEVLPADMAAWLSPLIIGAIVAIIGLIMLMKGKSNLEAQNLMPQRTLNSLQRDKDLAKEHKDMAREQFAKEQTR
;
A
#
# COMPACT_ATOMS: atom_id res chain seq x y z
N MET A 1 63.20 17.94 12.07
CA MET A 1 61.96 18.38 11.40
C MET A 1 61.28 17.13 10.88
N GLN A 2 60.17 16.65 11.48
CA GLN A 2 59.26 15.61 10.93
C GLN A 2 58.26 15.17 12.01
N VAL A 3 57.09 15.82 12.14
CA VAL A 3 55.86 15.25 12.77
C VAL A 3 54.56 15.95 12.30
N LYS A 4 54.57 16.79 11.25
CA LYS A 4 53.39 17.64 10.92
C LYS A 4 52.46 17.07 9.83
N GLU A 5 52.94 16.19 8.95
CA GLU A 5 52.14 15.63 7.85
C GLU A 5 51.16 14.53 8.30
N ASP A 6 51.59 13.61 9.18
CA ASP A 6 50.71 12.52 9.65
C ASP A 6 49.48 13.03 10.40
N ARG A 7 49.60 14.15 11.12
CA ARG A 7 48.46 14.79 11.81
C ARG A 7 47.46 15.41 10.84
N SER A 8 47.91 15.86 9.67
CA SER A 8 47.05 16.48 8.64
C SER A 8 46.21 15.42 7.91
N LEU A 9 46.81 14.28 7.54
CA LEU A 9 46.05 13.20 6.89
C LEU A 9 45.03 12.58 7.85
N LEU A 10 45.40 12.41 9.13
CA LEU A 10 44.48 11.98 10.17
C LEU A 10 43.35 13.00 10.43
N SER A 11 43.62 14.32 10.35
CA SER A 11 42.57 15.33 10.52
C SER A 11 41.60 15.37 9.34
N LEU A 12 42.07 15.25 8.10
CA LEU A 12 41.20 15.19 6.91
C LEU A 12 40.27 13.97 6.92
N ILE A 13 40.77 12.80 7.36
CA ILE A 13 39.93 11.60 7.50
C ILE A 13 38.90 11.78 8.63
N SER A 14 39.29 12.44 9.73
CA SER A 14 38.38 12.79 10.82
C SER A 14 37.28 13.76 10.35
N ASP A 15 37.64 14.75 9.54
CA ASP A 15 36.69 15.75 9.04
C ASP A 15 35.71 15.12 8.02
N LEU A 16 36.21 14.31 7.08
CA LEU A 16 35.39 13.58 6.10
C LEU A 16 34.42 12.58 6.78
N THR A 17 34.86 11.87 7.82
CA THR A 17 33.99 10.96 8.58
C THR A 17 32.91 11.73 9.35
N GLN A 18 33.25 12.88 9.91
CA GLN A 18 32.31 13.75 10.60
C GLN A 18 31.29 14.41 9.66
N GLU A 19 31.71 14.83 8.47
CA GLU A 19 30.83 15.34 7.41
C GLU A 19 29.90 14.25 6.88
N THR A 20 30.43 13.04 6.65
CA THR A 20 29.63 11.88 6.21
C THR A 20 28.57 11.54 7.25
N TYR A 21 28.92 11.52 8.53
CA TYR A 21 27.96 11.30 9.62
C TYR A 21 26.87 12.38 9.64
N THR A 22 27.26 13.63 9.40
CA THR A 22 26.34 14.78 9.34
C THR A 22 25.39 14.67 8.15
N LEU A 23 25.89 14.26 6.98
CA LEU A 23 25.06 14.03 5.78
C LEU A 23 24.07 12.90 6.00
N VAL A 24 24.52 11.75 6.53
CA VAL A 24 23.62 10.62 6.83
C VAL A 24 22.52 11.05 7.80
N ARG A 25 22.85 11.82 8.85
CA ARG A 25 21.85 12.35 9.77
C ARG A 25 20.85 13.28 9.09
N LYS A 26 21.30 14.13 8.16
CA LYS A 26 20.43 15.02 7.37
C LYS A 26 19.53 14.22 6.43
N GLU A 27 20.04 13.21 5.75
CA GLU A 27 19.27 12.36 4.85
C GLU A 27 18.17 11.62 5.61
N VAL A 28 18.49 11.08 6.79
CA VAL A 28 17.50 10.45 7.69
C VAL A 28 16.45 11.46 8.15
N ALA A 29 16.87 12.68 8.51
CA ALA A 29 15.95 13.74 8.92
C ALA A 29 15.02 14.16 7.77
N LEU A 30 15.56 14.25 6.55
CA LEU A 30 14.81 14.56 5.34
C LEU A 30 13.82 13.44 4.99
N ALA A 31 14.27 12.20 4.98
CA ALA A 31 13.42 11.03 4.75
C ALA A 31 12.28 10.96 5.79
N LYS A 32 12.57 11.27 7.06
CA LYS A 32 11.54 11.36 8.11
C LYS A 32 10.55 12.49 7.85
N ALA A 33 11.02 13.67 7.43
CA ALA A 33 10.16 14.80 7.11
C ALA A 33 9.25 14.49 5.90
N GLU A 34 9.80 13.91 4.83
CA GLU A 34 9.05 13.51 3.65
C GLU A 34 8.03 12.41 3.99
N MET A 35 8.41 11.41 4.78
CA MET A 35 7.49 10.38 5.24
C MET A 35 6.37 10.97 6.10
N SER A 36 6.69 11.89 7.01
CA SER A 36 5.69 12.61 7.82
C SER A 36 4.71 13.40 6.95
N GLN A 37 5.21 14.10 5.93
CA GLN A 37 4.39 14.84 5.00
C GLN A 37 3.48 13.91 4.18
N LYS A 38 4.02 12.78 3.67
CA LYS A 38 3.23 11.77 2.95
C LYS A 38 2.14 11.17 3.82
N VAL A 39 2.44 10.83 5.07
CA VAL A 39 1.45 10.31 6.04
C VAL A 39 0.37 11.35 6.33
N SER A 40 0.74 12.61 6.54
CA SER A 40 -0.22 13.70 6.77
C SER A 40 -1.12 13.90 5.55
N GLN A 41 -0.54 13.94 4.35
CA GLN A 41 -1.29 14.09 3.10
C GLN A 41 -2.26 12.92 2.87
N LEU A 42 -1.78 11.68 3.06
CA LEU A 42 -2.64 10.49 3.03
C LEU A 42 -3.77 10.58 4.06
N GLY A 43 -3.47 10.99 5.30
CA GLY A 43 -4.46 11.15 6.36
C GLY A 43 -5.54 12.18 6.00
N SER A 44 -5.14 13.35 5.51
CA SER A 44 -6.08 14.39 5.07
C SER A 44 -6.92 13.94 3.86
N GLY A 45 -6.33 13.16 2.95
CA GLY A 45 -7.02 12.59 1.79
C GLY A 45 -8.07 11.56 2.21
N VAL A 46 -7.70 10.63 3.10
CA VAL A 46 -8.63 9.64 3.67
C VAL A 46 -9.77 10.33 4.43
N ALA A 47 -9.48 11.35 5.23
CA ALA A 47 -10.50 12.11 5.94
C ALA A 47 -11.48 12.81 4.98
N SER A 48 -10.95 13.45 3.92
CA SER A 48 -11.77 14.12 2.91
C SER A 48 -12.65 13.13 2.14
N ILE A 49 -12.12 11.96 1.77
CA ILE A 49 -12.88 10.88 1.13
C ILE A 49 -13.97 10.36 2.08
N ALA A 50 -13.67 10.17 3.37
CA ALA A 50 -14.65 9.70 4.34
C ALA A 50 -15.80 10.70 4.52
N ILE A 51 -15.49 11.99 4.71
CA ILE A 51 -16.50 13.03 4.88
C ILE A 51 -17.31 13.22 3.60
N GLY A 52 -16.64 13.37 2.45
CA GLY A 52 -17.31 13.52 1.16
C GLY A 52 -18.17 12.31 0.82
N GLY A 53 -17.67 11.10 1.11
CA GLY A 53 -18.41 9.85 0.98
C GLY A 53 -19.65 9.80 1.87
N ALA A 54 -19.57 10.25 3.12
CA ALA A 54 -20.72 10.31 4.03
C ALA A 54 -21.78 11.31 3.53
N VAL A 55 -21.38 12.48 3.05
CA VAL A 55 -22.29 13.48 2.48
C VAL A 55 -22.95 12.95 1.20
N ALA A 56 -22.16 12.36 0.30
CA ALA A 56 -22.68 11.75 -0.93
C ALA A 56 -23.63 10.59 -0.62
N PHE A 57 -23.32 9.77 0.39
CA PHE A 57 -24.20 8.69 0.85
C PHE A 57 -25.53 9.23 1.38
N ALA A 58 -25.50 10.28 2.22
CA ALA A 58 -26.72 10.93 2.69
C ALA A 58 -27.57 11.49 1.53
N GLY A 59 -26.93 12.14 0.54
CA GLY A 59 -27.61 12.59 -0.68
C GLY A 59 -28.21 11.44 -1.49
N MET A 60 -27.50 10.31 -1.58
CA MET A 60 -28.00 9.10 -2.24
C MET A 60 -29.25 8.54 -1.55
N LEU A 61 -29.32 8.57 -0.21
CA LEU A 61 -30.53 8.14 0.52
C LEU A 61 -31.74 9.00 0.16
N VAL A 62 -31.56 10.31 0.05
CA VAL A 62 -32.63 11.23 -0.39
C VAL A 62 -33.06 10.94 -1.83
N LEU A 63 -32.12 10.63 -2.73
CA LEU A 63 -32.44 10.24 -4.10
C LEU A 63 -33.18 8.89 -4.16
N LEU A 64 -32.77 7.92 -3.37
CA LEU A 64 -33.47 6.62 -3.28
C LEU A 64 -34.89 6.82 -2.75
N ASP A 65 -35.09 7.67 -1.75
CA ASP A 65 -36.42 8.02 -1.24
C ASP A 65 -37.28 8.66 -2.33
N ALA A 66 -36.72 9.56 -3.15
CA ALA A 66 -37.44 10.12 -4.29
C ALA A 66 -37.84 9.05 -5.33
N VAL A 67 -37.00 8.05 -5.56
CA VAL A 67 -37.34 6.90 -6.44
C VAL A 67 -38.45 6.05 -5.83
N VAL A 68 -38.40 5.79 -4.52
CA VAL A 68 -39.45 5.07 -3.78
C VAL A 68 -40.78 5.84 -3.88
N ALA A 69 -40.77 7.16 -3.65
CA ALA A 69 -41.95 8.01 -3.79
C ALA A 69 -42.53 7.93 -5.20
N LYS A 70 -41.68 8.00 -6.23
CA LYS A 70 -42.11 7.86 -7.63
C LYS A 70 -42.72 6.49 -7.93
N LEU A 71 -42.13 5.42 -7.42
CA LEU A 71 -42.65 4.07 -7.62
C LEU A 71 -43.98 3.86 -6.87
N THR A 72 -44.15 4.51 -5.72
CA THR A 72 -45.38 4.49 -4.92
C THR A 72 -46.55 5.08 -5.69
N GLU A 73 -46.34 6.13 -6.51
CA GLU A 73 -47.39 6.73 -7.36
C GLU A 73 -47.89 5.78 -8.47
N VAL A 74 -47.06 4.81 -8.90
CA VAL A 74 -47.37 3.90 -10.02
C VAL A 74 -48.06 2.62 -9.54
N LEU A 75 -47.80 2.21 -8.30
CA LEU A 75 -48.36 0.98 -7.73
C LEU A 75 -49.77 1.18 -7.14
N PRO A 76 -50.57 0.11 -7.04
CA PRO A 76 -51.84 0.14 -6.33
C PRO A 76 -51.70 0.62 -4.88
N ALA A 77 -52.58 1.53 -4.45
CA ALA A 77 -52.47 2.26 -3.18
C ALA A 77 -52.47 1.36 -1.93
N ASP A 78 -53.09 0.19 -2.01
CA ASP A 78 -53.15 -0.81 -0.94
C ASP A 78 -51.80 -1.47 -0.65
N MET A 79 -50.90 -1.53 -1.64
CA MET A 79 -49.61 -2.22 -1.49
C MET A 79 -48.39 -1.31 -1.69
N ALA A 80 -48.59 -0.14 -2.30
CA ALA A 80 -47.52 0.77 -2.70
C ALA A 80 -46.61 1.19 -1.53
N ALA A 81 -47.17 1.42 -0.33
CA ALA A 81 -46.43 1.94 0.81
C ALA A 81 -45.34 0.99 1.34
N TRP A 82 -45.58 -0.33 1.32
CA TRP A 82 -44.61 -1.32 1.78
C TRP A 82 -43.82 -1.95 0.63
N LEU A 83 -44.44 -2.10 -0.55
CA LEU A 83 -43.83 -2.81 -1.67
C LEU A 83 -42.79 -1.96 -2.40
N SER A 84 -43.01 -0.65 -2.55
CA SER A 84 -42.06 0.26 -3.22
C SER A 84 -40.70 0.30 -2.54
N PRO A 85 -40.59 0.58 -1.21
CA PRO A 85 -39.30 0.57 -0.53
C PRO A 85 -38.68 -0.84 -0.50
N LEU A 86 -39.49 -1.90 -0.48
CA LEU A 86 -38.98 -3.28 -0.52
C LEU A 86 -38.31 -3.60 -1.86
N ILE A 87 -38.92 -3.22 -2.99
CA ILE A 87 -38.35 -3.45 -4.33
C ILE A 87 -37.05 -2.66 -4.49
N ILE A 88 -37.07 -1.36 -4.21
CA ILE A 88 -35.88 -0.51 -4.35
C ILE A 88 -34.78 -0.96 -3.39
N GLY A 89 -35.15 -1.26 -2.13
CA GLY A 89 -34.24 -1.80 -1.13
C GLY A 89 -33.59 -3.11 -1.55
N ALA A 90 -34.37 -4.04 -2.12
CA ALA A 90 -33.84 -5.31 -2.62
C ALA A 90 -32.84 -5.12 -3.77
N ILE A 91 -33.14 -4.24 -4.73
CA ILE A 91 -32.23 -3.93 -5.84
C ILE A 91 -30.92 -3.34 -5.31
N VAL A 92 -30.99 -2.35 -4.43
CA VAL A 92 -29.80 -1.72 -3.82
C VAL A 92 -29.01 -2.73 -2.99
N ALA A 93 -29.69 -3.61 -2.23
CA ALA A 93 -29.05 -4.65 -1.44
C ALA A 93 -28.29 -5.66 -2.32
N ILE A 94 -28.86 -6.08 -3.46
CA ILE A 94 -28.19 -6.97 -4.42
C ILE A 94 -26.94 -6.29 -4.98
N ILE A 95 -27.05 -5.04 -5.41
CA ILE A 95 -25.90 -4.27 -5.92
C ILE A 95 -24.81 -4.18 -4.84
N GLY A 96 -25.19 -3.84 -3.61
CA GLY A 96 -24.28 -3.76 -2.47
C GLY A 96 -23.60 -5.10 -2.16
N LEU A 97 -24.35 -6.20 -2.20
CA LEU A 97 -23.81 -7.55 -1.98
C LEU A 97 -22.80 -7.94 -3.05
N ILE A 98 -23.07 -7.65 -4.34
CA ILE A 98 -22.12 -7.86 -5.43
C ILE A 98 -20.84 -7.04 -5.22
N MET A 99 -20.97 -5.77 -4.83
CA MET A 99 -19.82 -4.91 -4.56
C MET A 99 -19.00 -5.42 -3.37
N LEU A 100 -19.66 -5.85 -2.29
CA LEU A 100 -18.99 -6.45 -1.12
C LEU A 100 -18.25 -7.73 -1.49
N MET A 101 -18.85 -8.60 -2.29
CA MET A 101 -18.19 -9.83 -2.76
C MET A 101 -16.95 -9.51 -3.60
N LYS A 102 -17.05 -8.56 -4.54
CA LYS A 102 -15.91 -8.10 -5.35
C LYS A 102 -14.82 -7.47 -4.49
N GLY A 103 -15.19 -6.59 -3.56
CA GLY A 103 -14.26 -5.94 -2.63
C GLY A 103 -13.53 -6.97 -1.76
N LYS A 104 -14.27 -7.92 -1.18
CA LYS A 104 -13.70 -9.03 -0.42
C LYS A 104 -12.70 -9.83 -1.25
N SER A 105 -13.08 -10.22 -2.47
CA SER A 105 -12.20 -10.99 -3.37
C SER A 105 -10.92 -10.22 -3.69
N ASN A 106 -10.99 -8.92 -3.96
CA ASN A 106 -9.82 -8.09 -4.23
C ASN A 106 -8.85 -7.99 -3.04
N LEU A 107 -9.36 -8.14 -1.82
CA LEU A 107 -8.57 -8.11 -0.58
C LEU A 107 -8.03 -9.48 -0.15
N GLU A 108 -8.35 -10.55 -0.88
CA GLU A 108 -7.81 -11.87 -0.58
C GLU A 108 -6.30 -11.88 -0.78
N ALA A 109 -5.58 -12.51 0.17
CA ALA A 109 -4.13 -12.56 0.16
C ALA A 109 -3.55 -13.08 -1.17
N GLN A 110 -4.22 -14.05 -1.81
CA GLN A 110 -3.83 -14.57 -3.11
C GLN A 110 -3.81 -13.53 -4.24
N ASN A 111 -4.68 -12.51 -4.15
CA ASN A 111 -4.80 -11.42 -5.12
C ASN A 111 -3.89 -10.23 -4.77
N LEU A 112 -3.52 -10.10 -3.50
CA LEU A 112 -2.59 -9.08 -3.01
C LEU A 112 -1.11 -9.53 -3.06
N MET A 113 -0.84 -10.84 -3.10
CA MET A 113 0.51 -11.37 -3.21
C MET A 113 1.09 -11.12 -4.61
N PRO A 114 2.21 -10.38 -4.72
CA PRO A 114 2.83 -10.11 -6.02
C PRO A 114 3.54 -11.38 -6.52
N GLN A 115 2.80 -12.21 -7.25
CA GLN A 115 3.27 -13.52 -7.72
C GLN A 115 4.55 -13.40 -8.56
N ARG A 116 4.67 -12.35 -9.38
CA ARG A 116 5.86 -12.09 -10.20
C ARG A 116 7.11 -11.80 -9.36
N THR A 117 6.95 -11.00 -8.29
CA THR A 117 8.04 -10.66 -7.37
C THR A 117 8.45 -11.87 -6.55
N LEU A 118 7.49 -12.63 -6.03
CA LEU A 118 7.76 -13.88 -5.29
C LEU A 118 8.51 -14.91 -6.15
N ASN A 119 8.09 -15.11 -7.40
CA ASN A 119 8.75 -16.04 -8.33
C ASN A 119 10.18 -15.57 -8.68
N SER A 120 10.40 -14.26 -8.78
CA SER A 120 11.74 -13.72 -9.05
C SER A 120 12.65 -13.92 -7.84
N LEU A 121 12.17 -13.65 -6.62
CA LEU A 121 12.94 -13.89 -5.40
C LEU A 121 13.27 -15.38 -5.18
N GLN A 122 12.36 -16.29 -5.55
CA GLN A 122 12.62 -17.74 -5.52
C GLN A 122 13.73 -18.13 -6.49
N ARG A 123 13.66 -17.64 -7.74
CA ARG A 123 14.68 -17.90 -8.76
C ARG A 123 16.05 -17.36 -8.34
N ASP A 124 16.10 -16.17 -7.76
CA ASP A 124 17.35 -15.56 -7.29
C ASP A 124 17.96 -16.38 -6.13
N LYS A 125 17.12 -16.93 -5.23
CA LYS A 125 17.55 -17.82 -4.16
C LYS A 125 18.13 -19.14 -4.70
N ASP A 126 17.54 -19.68 -5.76
CA ASP A 126 18.02 -20.92 -6.37
C ASP A 126 19.35 -20.70 -7.09
N LEU A 127 19.49 -19.61 -7.84
CA LEU A 127 20.76 -19.21 -8.47
C LEU A 127 21.87 -18.96 -7.45
N ALA A 128 21.55 -18.38 -6.29
CA ALA A 128 22.52 -18.16 -5.22
C ALA A 128 23.00 -19.47 -4.57
N LYS A 129 22.11 -20.47 -4.44
CA LYS A 129 22.48 -21.81 -3.96
C LYS A 129 23.38 -22.53 -4.95
N GLU A 130 23.03 -22.50 -6.23
CA GLU A 130 23.80 -23.13 -7.29
C GLU A 130 25.23 -22.57 -7.36
N HIS A 131 25.39 -21.24 -7.26
CA HIS A 131 26.72 -20.61 -7.16
C HIS A 131 27.51 -21.07 -5.94
N LYS A 132 26.87 -21.23 -4.77
CA LYS A 132 27.52 -21.72 -3.56
C LYS A 132 28.01 -23.15 -3.72
N ASP A 133 27.19 -24.01 -4.32
CA ASP A 133 27.51 -25.42 -4.52
C ASP A 133 28.62 -25.59 -5.56
N MET A 134 28.58 -24.84 -6.67
CA MET A 134 29.66 -24.77 -7.67
C MET A 134 30.98 -24.29 -7.06
N ALA A 135 30.96 -23.23 -6.25
CA ALA A 135 32.17 -22.74 -5.58
C ALA A 135 32.74 -23.82 -4.63
N ARG A 136 31.87 -24.50 -3.86
CA ARG A 136 32.28 -25.57 -2.94
C ARG A 136 32.92 -26.76 -3.67
N GLU A 137 32.41 -27.13 -4.84
CA GLU A 137 33.00 -28.16 -5.68
C GLU A 137 34.34 -27.74 -6.30
N GLN A 138 34.47 -26.47 -6.72
CA GLN A 138 35.74 -25.95 -7.24
C GLN A 138 36.83 -26.00 -6.17
N PHE A 139 36.54 -25.53 -4.95
CA PHE A 139 37.49 -25.61 -3.84
C PHE A 139 37.86 -27.05 -3.47
N ALA A 140 36.91 -27.99 -3.52
CA ALA A 140 37.21 -29.40 -3.26
C ALA A 140 38.14 -30.01 -4.34
N LYS A 141 37.95 -29.67 -5.61
CA LYS A 141 38.80 -30.15 -6.72
C LYS A 141 40.20 -29.54 -6.68
N GLU A 142 40.33 -28.29 -6.26
CA GLU A 142 41.62 -27.59 -6.14
C GLU A 142 42.47 -28.12 -4.98
N GLN A 143 41.85 -28.58 -3.89
CA GLN A 143 42.54 -29.14 -2.72
C GLN A 143 43.02 -30.59 -2.91
N THR A 144 42.54 -31.28 -3.95
CA THR A 144 42.87 -32.69 -4.24
C THR A 144 43.95 -32.84 -5.34
N ARG A 145 44.42 -31.72 -5.92
CA ARG A 145 45.52 -31.66 -6.89
C ARG A 145 46.81 -31.19 -6.22
#